data_AF-A0A7C2SJH4-F1
#
_entry.id   AF-A0A7C2SJH4-F1
#
_cell.length_a   1.000
_cell.length_b   1.000
_cell.length_c   1.000
_cell.angle_alpha   90.00
_cell.angle_beta   90.00
_cell.angle_gamma   90.00
#
_symmetry.space_group_name_H-M   'P 1'
#
loop_
_entity.id
_entity.type
_entity.pdbx_description
1 polymer ?
#
loop_
_entity_poly.entity_id
_entity_poly.type
_entity_poly.pdbx_seq_one_letter_code
_entity_poly.pdbx_strand_id
1 'polypeptide(L)'
;VDYEAILREAEKEADVILWDGGNNDTSFYHADVTFTVADPHRPGHELYYYPGNTSLRLADAVVINKIDTADGEDILEVMHNVKHVNPHAIIIEAASPLFVDNPEVIRDKKVLVVEDGPTLTHGEMQFGAGTVAAEKLGASEIVDPRPYTVKSITATYEKYPNIGILLPAMGYGAQQIKDLEETINKVECDSVVIGTPIDLGRILKINKPSTRVRYELQEIGQNTIETVLKDKGIL
;
A
#
# COMPACT_ATOMS: atom_id res chain seq x y z
N VAL A 1 6.92 -17.14 20.97
CA VAL A 1 7.18 -15.72 21.31
C VAL A 1 6.30 -15.40 22.50
N ASP A 2 6.83 -14.75 23.53
CA ASP A 2 6.04 -14.33 24.69
C ASP A 2 5.46 -12.94 24.41
N TYR A 3 4.23 -12.92 23.93
CA TYR A 3 3.55 -11.69 23.56
C TYR A 3 3.24 -10.84 24.81
N GLU A 4 2.86 -11.43 25.95
CA GLU A 4 2.60 -10.66 27.16
C GLU A 4 3.83 -9.83 27.57
N ALA A 5 5.02 -10.44 27.58
CA ALA A 5 6.25 -9.74 27.89
C ALA A 5 6.53 -8.57 26.93
N ILE A 6 6.25 -8.73 25.63
CA ILE A 6 6.42 -7.67 24.63
C ILE A 6 5.44 -6.52 24.88
N LEU A 7 4.17 -6.82 25.15
CA LEU A 7 3.15 -5.82 25.44
C LEU A 7 3.52 -5.02 26.69
N ARG A 8 3.93 -5.70 27.77
CA ARG A 8 4.34 -5.05 29.02
C ARG A 8 5.51 -4.09 28.87
N GLU A 9 6.45 -4.35 27.96
CA GLU A 9 7.52 -3.41 27.69
C GLU A 9 7.02 -2.23 26.82
N ALA A 10 6.20 -2.49 25.81
CA ALA A 10 5.63 -1.43 24.96
C ALA A 10 4.73 -0.45 25.75
N GLU A 11 3.93 -0.96 26.70
CA GLU A 11 3.06 -0.17 27.58
C GLU A 11 3.81 0.83 28.47
N LYS A 12 5.12 0.68 28.67
CA LYS A 12 5.91 1.62 29.48
C LYS A 12 6.27 2.90 28.73
N GLU A 13 6.31 2.86 27.40
CA GLU A 13 6.87 3.91 26.56
C GLU A 13 5.86 4.54 25.60
N ALA A 14 4.66 3.97 25.47
CA ALA A 14 3.66 4.43 24.51
C ALA A 14 2.26 4.53 25.14
N ASP A 15 1.55 5.62 24.85
CA ASP A 15 0.14 5.80 25.22
C ASP A 15 -0.81 5.00 24.31
N VAL A 16 -0.37 4.68 23.10
CA VAL A 16 -1.12 3.90 22.11
C VAL A 16 -0.22 2.82 21.52
N ILE A 17 -0.70 1.59 21.51
CA ILE A 17 -0.02 0.45 20.91
C ILE A 17 -0.82 0.02 19.69
N LEU A 18 -0.20 0.12 18.51
CA LEU A 18 -0.80 -0.35 17.26
C LEU A 18 -0.33 -1.78 16.97
N TRP A 19 -1.26 -2.71 16.94
CA TRP A 19 -1.02 -4.04 16.36
C TRP A 19 -1.44 -4.04 14.89
N ASP A 20 -0.47 -4.07 13.98
CA ASP A 20 -0.71 -4.24 12.54
C ASP A 20 -0.43 -5.68 12.14
N GLY A 21 -1.49 -6.47 11.96
CA GLY A 21 -1.40 -7.85 11.47
C GLY A 21 -1.19 -7.95 9.95
N GLY A 22 -1.23 -6.82 9.24
CA GLY A 22 -1.24 -6.76 7.78
C GLY A 22 -2.30 -7.70 7.20
N ASN A 23 -1.87 -8.55 6.27
CA ASN A 23 -2.70 -9.60 5.68
C ASN A 23 -2.37 -11.02 6.19
N ASN A 24 -1.59 -11.15 7.27
CA ASN A 24 -1.06 -12.45 7.71
C ASN A 24 -1.53 -12.86 9.10
N ASP A 25 -1.92 -11.92 9.95
CA ASP A 25 -2.21 -12.23 11.36
C ASP A 25 -3.37 -11.41 11.94
N THR A 26 -3.83 -11.80 13.13
CA THR A 26 -4.77 -11.05 13.98
C THR A 26 -4.11 -10.70 15.31
N SER A 27 -4.67 -9.76 16.06
CA SER A 27 -4.11 -9.38 17.37
C SER A 27 -4.06 -10.58 18.33
N PHE A 28 -2.88 -10.83 18.92
CA PHE A 28 -2.72 -11.81 20.00
C PHE A 28 -3.18 -11.27 21.37
N TYR A 29 -3.54 -9.99 21.45
CA TYR A 29 -4.11 -9.34 22.63
C TYR A 29 -5.54 -8.91 22.37
N HIS A 30 -6.30 -8.74 23.44
CA HIS A 30 -7.60 -8.09 23.37
C HIS A 30 -7.41 -6.59 23.15
N ALA A 31 -7.71 -6.11 21.95
CA ALA A 31 -7.61 -4.69 21.60
C ALA A 31 -8.81 -3.90 22.16
N ASP A 32 -8.59 -2.63 22.51
CA ASP A 32 -9.66 -1.71 22.92
C ASP A 32 -10.55 -1.29 21.73
N VAL A 33 -9.93 -1.24 20.54
CA VAL A 33 -10.57 -0.96 19.25
C VAL A 33 -9.92 -1.76 18.14
N THR A 34 -10.71 -2.33 17.25
CA THR A 34 -10.25 -3.07 16.06
C THR A 34 -10.82 -2.43 14.80
N PHE A 35 -9.94 -1.99 13.91
CA PHE A 35 -10.28 -1.57 12.55
C PHE A 35 -9.92 -2.68 11.56
N THR A 36 -10.86 -3.02 10.66
CA THR A 36 -10.58 -3.91 9.52
C THR A 36 -10.72 -3.13 8.23
N VAL A 37 -9.75 -3.27 7.33
CA VAL A 37 -9.83 -2.68 5.99
C VAL A 37 -10.39 -3.71 5.01
N ALA A 38 -11.43 -3.34 4.28
CA ALA A 38 -12.01 -4.14 3.20
C ALA A 38 -11.75 -3.44 1.85
N ASP A 39 -11.43 -4.23 0.82
CA ASP A 39 -11.14 -3.75 -0.53
C ASP A 39 -12.26 -4.18 -1.49
N PRO A 40 -13.11 -3.25 -1.97
CA PRO A 40 -14.21 -3.54 -2.90
C PRO A 40 -13.71 -3.93 -4.30
N HIS A 41 -12.42 -3.83 -4.62
CA HIS A 41 -11.89 -4.45 -5.85
C HIS A 41 -11.77 -5.98 -5.76
N ARG A 42 -12.03 -6.55 -4.58
CA ARG A 42 -11.91 -7.98 -4.29
C ARG A 42 -13.05 -8.46 -3.40
N PRO A 43 -14.32 -8.31 -3.83
CA PRO A 43 -15.47 -8.69 -3.02
C PRO A 43 -15.39 -10.17 -2.60
N GLY A 44 -15.78 -10.45 -1.35
CA GLY A 44 -15.71 -11.77 -0.75
C GLY A 44 -14.37 -12.09 -0.07
N HIS A 45 -13.31 -11.30 -0.25
CA HIS A 45 -12.06 -11.49 0.51
C HIS A 45 -12.27 -11.35 2.03
N GLU A 46 -13.17 -10.46 2.42
CA GLU A 46 -13.65 -10.28 3.79
C GLU A 46 -14.40 -11.51 4.35
N LEU A 47 -14.82 -12.43 3.48
CA LEU A 47 -15.53 -13.66 3.86
C LEU A 47 -14.66 -14.91 3.78
N TYR A 48 -13.85 -15.05 2.72
CA TYR A 48 -13.21 -16.32 2.38
C TYR A 48 -11.71 -16.34 2.63
N TYR A 49 -11.06 -15.18 2.71
CA TYR A 49 -9.62 -15.11 2.91
C TYR A 49 -9.27 -15.11 4.39
N TYR A 50 -8.27 -15.89 4.78
CA TYR A 50 -7.67 -15.79 6.12
C TYR A 50 -6.51 -14.78 6.09
N PRO A 51 -6.42 -13.84 7.06
CA PRO A 51 -7.27 -13.67 8.24
C PRO A 51 -8.46 -12.72 8.04
N GLY A 52 -8.82 -12.35 6.80
CA GLY A 52 -9.91 -11.40 6.48
C GLY A 52 -11.25 -11.73 7.16
N ASN A 53 -11.68 -12.99 7.10
CA ASN A 53 -12.90 -13.48 7.77
C ASN A 53 -12.91 -13.25 9.29
N THR A 54 -11.76 -13.49 9.94
CA THR A 54 -11.59 -13.30 11.38
C THR A 54 -11.55 -11.81 11.70
N SER A 55 -10.81 -11.02 10.92
CA SER A 55 -10.68 -9.58 11.09
C SER A 55 -12.05 -8.90 11.04
N LEU A 56 -12.87 -9.24 10.04
CA LEU A 56 -14.23 -8.72 9.89
C LEU A 56 -15.13 -8.99 11.12
N ARG A 57 -15.03 -10.19 11.71
CA ARG A 57 -15.81 -10.57 12.88
C ARG A 57 -15.36 -9.88 14.17
N LEU A 58 -14.09 -9.51 14.26
CA LEU A 58 -13.51 -8.81 15.40
C LEU A 58 -13.66 -7.28 15.30
N ALA A 59 -13.95 -6.76 14.11
CA ALA A 59 -13.97 -5.32 13.84
C ALA A 59 -15.02 -4.57 14.66
N ASP A 60 -14.60 -3.49 15.32
CA ASP A 60 -15.49 -2.43 15.80
C ASP A 60 -15.90 -1.51 14.64
N ALA A 61 -14.97 -1.28 13.71
CA ALA A 61 -15.23 -0.54 12.49
C ALA A 61 -14.55 -1.20 11.29
N VAL A 62 -15.24 -1.16 10.14
CA VAL A 62 -14.73 -1.62 8.85
C VAL A 62 -14.54 -0.41 7.95
N VAL A 63 -13.30 -0.18 7.51
CA VAL A 63 -12.96 0.83 6.52
C VAL A 63 -13.06 0.19 5.14
N ILE A 64 -14.11 0.49 4.40
CA ILE A 64 -14.24 0.08 2.99
C ILE A 64 -13.52 1.15 2.16
N ASN A 65 -12.32 0.82 1.70
CA ASN A 65 -11.40 1.78 1.06
C ASN A 65 -11.47 1.69 -0.47
N LYS A 66 -10.92 2.68 -1.18
CA LYS A 66 -10.88 2.76 -2.67
C LYS A 66 -12.24 2.79 -3.35
N ILE A 67 -13.29 3.24 -2.65
CA ILE A 67 -14.64 3.30 -3.22
C ILE A 67 -14.74 4.27 -4.41
N ASP A 68 -13.77 5.19 -4.55
CA ASP A 68 -13.67 6.14 -5.65
C ASP A 68 -13.26 5.50 -6.99
N THR A 69 -12.78 4.26 -6.95
CA THR A 69 -12.28 3.52 -8.13
C THR A 69 -12.93 2.17 -8.35
N ALA A 70 -13.67 1.64 -7.37
CA ALA A 70 -14.35 0.35 -7.46
C ALA A 70 -15.74 0.46 -8.10
N ASP A 71 -16.23 -0.65 -8.64
CA ASP A 71 -17.59 -0.72 -9.18
C ASP A 71 -18.64 -0.63 -8.07
N GLY A 72 -19.74 0.06 -8.35
CA GLY A 72 -20.79 0.31 -7.35
C GLY A 72 -21.46 -0.97 -6.84
N GLU A 73 -21.56 -2.01 -7.68
CA GLU A 73 -22.10 -3.31 -7.29
C GLU A 73 -21.18 -4.00 -6.28
N ASP A 74 -19.86 -3.96 -6.48
CA ASP A 74 -18.89 -4.59 -5.59
C ASP A 74 -18.81 -3.87 -4.23
N ILE A 75 -18.91 -2.53 -4.23
CA ILE A 75 -19.00 -1.75 -2.99
C ILE A 75 -20.23 -2.19 -2.17
N LEU A 76 -21.38 -2.31 -2.83
CA LEU A 76 -22.62 -2.74 -2.18
C LEU A 76 -22.54 -4.19 -1.67
N GLU A 77 -21.88 -5.08 -2.42
CA GLU A 77 -21.65 -6.46 -2.01
C GLU A 77 -20.83 -6.51 -0.71
N VAL A 78 -19.69 -5.81 -0.65
CA VAL A 78 -18.86 -5.76 0.56
C VAL A 78 -19.63 -5.15 1.73
N MET A 79 -20.38 -4.06 1.53
CA MET A 79 -21.23 -3.47 2.58
C MET A 79 -22.28 -4.47 3.10
N HIS A 80 -22.92 -5.24 2.20
CA HIS A 80 -23.89 -6.25 2.58
C HIS A 80 -23.23 -7.37 3.39
N ASN A 81 -22.07 -7.86 2.94
CA ASN A 81 -21.30 -8.90 3.61
C ASN A 81 -20.88 -8.46 5.01
N VAL A 82 -20.39 -7.23 5.16
CA VAL A 82 -20.05 -6.64 6.46
C VAL A 82 -21.25 -6.64 7.39
N LYS A 83 -22.41 -6.11 6.94
CA LYS A 83 -23.62 -6.04 7.77
C LYS A 83 -24.21 -7.41 8.09
N HIS A 84 -24.05 -8.40 7.22
CA HIS A 84 -24.50 -9.76 7.46
C HIS A 84 -23.64 -10.47 8.52
N VAL A 85 -22.32 -10.33 8.43
CA VAL A 85 -21.36 -11.02 9.32
C VAL A 85 -21.20 -10.32 10.66
N ASN A 86 -21.11 -8.98 10.64
CA ASN A 86 -20.90 -8.16 11.82
C ASN A 86 -21.85 -6.95 11.79
N PRO A 87 -23.12 -7.12 12.21
CA PRO A 87 -24.12 -6.05 12.15
C PRO A 87 -23.80 -4.86 13.05
N HIS A 88 -22.92 -5.04 14.04
CA HIS A 88 -22.51 -4.02 14.99
C HIS A 88 -21.34 -3.17 14.51
N ALA A 89 -20.58 -3.62 13.51
CA ALA A 89 -19.46 -2.84 12.97
C ALA A 89 -19.94 -1.53 12.33
N ILE A 90 -19.27 -0.44 12.69
CA ILE A 90 -19.39 0.85 12.03
C ILE A 90 -18.72 0.75 10.66
N ILE A 91 -19.41 1.19 9.61
CA ILE A 91 -18.83 1.25 8.26
C ILE A 91 -18.29 2.65 8.05
N ILE A 92 -17.01 2.74 7.71
CA ILE A 92 -16.32 3.94 7.27
C ILE A 92 -16.07 3.78 5.77
N GLU A 93 -16.73 4.60 4.98
CA GLU A 93 -16.50 4.70 3.54
C GLU A 93 -15.25 5.56 3.30
N ALA A 94 -14.31 5.09 2.49
CA ALA A 94 -13.08 5.82 2.23
C ALA A 94 -12.60 5.70 0.78
N ALA A 95 -12.03 6.79 0.28
CA ALA A 95 -11.25 6.84 -0.94
C ALA A 95 -9.76 6.74 -0.62
N SER A 96 -8.96 6.39 -1.63
CA SER A 96 -7.51 6.48 -1.58
C SER A 96 -6.99 7.30 -2.76
N PRO A 97 -7.14 8.63 -2.74
CA PRO A 97 -6.58 9.49 -3.76
C PRO A 97 -5.04 9.42 -3.79
N LEU A 98 -4.51 9.52 -5.00
CA LEU A 98 -3.08 9.64 -5.25
C LEU A 98 -2.63 11.09 -5.06
N PHE A 99 -1.55 11.27 -4.31
CA PHE A 99 -0.83 12.51 -4.17
C PHE A 99 0.56 12.37 -4.78
N VAL A 100 0.93 13.37 -5.58
CA VAL A 100 2.23 13.45 -6.26
C VAL A 100 2.88 14.75 -5.84
N ASP A 101 4.08 14.67 -5.26
CA ASP A 101 4.75 15.86 -4.70
C ASP A 101 5.10 16.89 -5.79
N ASN A 102 5.56 16.43 -6.96
CA ASN A 102 5.98 17.26 -8.09
C ASN A 102 5.40 16.73 -9.42
N PRO A 103 4.11 17.00 -9.74
CA PRO A 103 3.45 16.46 -10.93
C PRO A 103 4.13 16.83 -12.27
N GLU A 104 4.81 17.98 -12.34
CA GLU A 104 5.59 18.44 -13.49
C GLU A 104 6.82 17.58 -13.80
N VAL A 105 7.22 16.71 -12.87
CA VAL A 105 8.28 15.72 -13.08
C VAL A 105 7.77 14.59 -13.99
N ILE A 106 6.45 14.39 -14.10
CA ILE A 106 5.82 13.30 -14.84
C ILE A 106 5.30 13.73 -16.21
N ARG A 107 4.61 14.88 -16.27
CA ARG A 107 3.88 15.32 -17.47
C ARG A 107 4.79 15.44 -18.69
N ASP A 108 4.36 14.85 -19.82
CA ASP A 108 5.01 14.88 -21.13
C ASP A 108 6.47 14.35 -21.14
N LYS A 109 6.83 13.53 -20.13
CA LYS A 109 8.18 12.99 -19.94
C LYS A 109 8.22 11.48 -20.08
N LYS A 110 9.38 10.96 -20.48
CA LYS A 110 9.71 9.53 -20.38
C LYS A 110 10.11 9.21 -18.95
N VAL A 111 9.31 8.43 -18.26
CA VAL A 111 9.49 8.19 -16.82
C VAL A 111 9.88 6.75 -16.53
N LEU A 112 10.81 6.56 -15.60
CA LEU A 112 11.01 5.28 -14.94
C LEU A 112 10.08 5.19 -13.73
N VAL A 113 9.28 4.14 -13.63
CA VAL A 113 8.41 3.90 -12.47
C VAL A 113 9.06 2.85 -11.57
N VAL A 114 9.28 3.21 -10.30
CA VAL A 114 9.77 2.33 -9.23
C VAL A 114 8.60 2.01 -8.31
N GLU A 115 8.28 0.73 -8.15
CA GLU A 115 7.10 0.27 -7.41
C GLU A 115 7.45 -0.65 -6.25
N ASP A 116 6.47 -0.84 -5.37
CA ASP A 116 6.59 -1.78 -4.26
C ASP A 116 6.78 -3.23 -4.76
N GLY A 117 7.91 -3.82 -4.37
CA GLY A 117 8.31 -5.15 -4.81
C GLY A 117 7.31 -6.28 -4.48
N PRO A 118 6.83 -6.41 -3.22
CA PRO A 118 5.81 -7.38 -2.84
C PRO A 118 4.54 -7.29 -3.69
N THR A 119 4.08 -6.07 -3.97
CA THR A 119 2.90 -5.81 -4.82
C THR A 119 3.03 -6.46 -6.20
N LEU A 120 4.21 -6.36 -6.82
CA LEU A 120 4.47 -6.87 -8.18
C LEU A 120 4.89 -8.35 -8.23
N THR A 121 5.36 -8.92 -7.11
CA THR A 121 5.92 -10.28 -7.08
C THR A 121 4.95 -11.33 -6.56
N HIS A 122 4.19 -11.01 -5.50
CA HIS A 122 3.27 -11.96 -4.86
C HIS A 122 1.87 -11.37 -4.60
N GLY A 123 1.66 -10.06 -4.86
CA GLY A 123 0.38 -9.37 -4.65
C GLY A 123 -0.64 -9.49 -5.78
N GLU A 124 -0.30 -10.24 -6.83
CA GLU A 124 -1.11 -10.46 -8.04
C GLU A 124 -1.47 -9.18 -8.83
N MET A 125 -0.83 -8.04 -8.51
CA MET A 125 -1.06 -6.78 -9.21
C MET A 125 -0.03 -6.54 -10.30
N GLN A 126 -0.49 -6.05 -11.46
CA GLN A 126 0.33 -5.75 -12.63
C GLN A 126 0.76 -4.26 -12.70
N PHE A 127 0.21 -3.42 -11.84
CA PHE A 127 0.50 -1.99 -11.76
C PHE A 127 0.39 -1.50 -10.32
N GLY A 128 1.10 -0.43 -10.00
CA GLY A 128 1.12 0.19 -8.67
C GLY A 128 0.76 1.67 -8.68
N ALA A 129 1.04 2.36 -7.58
CA ALA A 129 0.67 3.75 -7.39
C ALA A 129 1.37 4.67 -8.40
N GLY A 130 2.65 4.42 -8.65
CA GLY A 130 3.47 5.17 -9.59
C GLY A 130 2.99 5.01 -11.04
N THR A 131 2.58 3.81 -11.44
CA THR A 131 1.99 3.56 -12.78
C THR A 131 0.72 4.38 -12.97
N VAL A 132 -0.22 4.31 -12.02
CA VAL A 132 -1.49 5.05 -12.11
C VAL A 132 -1.24 6.56 -12.12
N ALA A 133 -0.28 7.06 -11.35
CA ALA A 133 0.10 8.47 -11.36
C ALA A 133 0.75 8.89 -12.69
N ALA A 134 1.63 8.06 -13.26
CA ALA A 134 2.26 8.32 -14.55
C ALA A 134 1.22 8.44 -15.68
N GLU A 135 0.24 7.54 -15.72
CA GLU A 135 -0.84 7.57 -16.70
C GLU A 135 -1.77 8.78 -16.49
N LYS A 136 -2.26 9.01 -15.26
CA LYS A 136 -3.18 10.11 -14.96
C LYS A 136 -2.59 11.49 -15.25
N LEU A 137 -1.28 11.66 -15.07
CA LEU A 137 -0.59 12.94 -15.28
C LEU A 137 -0.02 13.11 -16.70
N GLY A 138 -0.20 12.12 -17.58
CA GLY A 138 0.18 12.20 -18.97
C GLY A 138 1.68 12.07 -19.20
N ALA A 139 2.34 11.08 -18.58
CA ALA A 139 3.68 10.68 -18.99
C ALA A 139 3.69 10.29 -20.48
N SER A 140 4.74 10.68 -21.22
CA SER A 140 4.82 10.36 -22.65
C SER A 140 5.17 8.89 -22.89
N GLU A 141 5.88 8.26 -21.95
CA GLU A 141 6.32 6.87 -22.00
C GLU A 141 6.68 6.38 -20.59
N ILE A 142 6.32 5.15 -20.24
CA ILE A 142 6.88 4.43 -19.08
C ILE A 142 8.02 3.55 -19.61
N VAL A 143 9.25 3.84 -19.16
CA VAL A 143 10.47 3.20 -19.69
C VAL A 143 10.69 1.83 -19.06
N ASP A 144 10.92 0.82 -19.90
CA ASP A 144 11.29 -0.52 -19.46
C ASP A 144 12.74 -0.55 -18.91
N PRO A 145 12.94 -0.84 -17.61
CA PRO A 145 14.27 -0.84 -17.00
C PRO A 145 15.09 -2.09 -17.33
N ARG A 146 14.49 -3.18 -17.85
CA ARG A 146 15.16 -4.49 -18.01
C ARG A 146 16.52 -4.42 -18.72
N PRO A 147 16.69 -3.65 -19.82
CA PRO A 147 17.99 -3.51 -20.50
C PRO A 147 19.09 -2.88 -19.64
N TYR A 148 18.74 -2.21 -18.55
CA TYR A 148 19.64 -1.42 -17.69
C TYR A 148 19.91 -2.06 -16.33
N THR A 149 19.21 -3.16 -16.01
CA THR A 149 19.29 -3.82 -14.69
C THR A 149 20.69 -4.36 -14.41
N VAL A 150 21.04 -4.41 -13.13
CA VAL A 150 22.29 -5.03 -12.68
C VAL A 150 22.05 -6.03 -11.56
N LYS A 151 22.89 -7.08 -11.52
CA LYS A 151 23.09 -7.99 -10.38
C LYS A 151 21.78 -8.47 -9.75
N SER A 152 21.47 -8.05 -8.52
CA SER A 152 20.27 -8.51 -7.80
C SER A 152 18.95 -8.08 -8.45
N ILE A 153 18.95 -6.96 -9.18
CA ILE A 153 17.77 -6.52 -9.95
C ILE A 153 17.58 -7.40 -11.18
N THR A 154 18.65 -7.74 -11.91
CA THR A 154 18.58 -8.68 -13.05
C THR A 154 18.05 -10.04 -12.58
N ALA A 155 18.59 -10.57 -11.48
CA ALA A 155 18.14 -11.83 -10.89
C ALA A 155 16.66 -11.77 -10.45
N THR A 156 16.16 -10.59 -10.06
CA THR A 156 14.74 -10.40 -9.71
C THR A 156 13.84 -10.56 -10.94
N TYR A 157 14.19 -9.95 -12.08
CA TYR A 157 13.42 -10.13 -13.32
C TYR A 157 13.49 -11.55 -13.88
N GLU A 158 14.61 -12.25 -13.70
CA GLU A 158 14.74 -13.67 -14.07
C GLU A 158 13.83 -14.55 -13.20
N LYS A 159 13.76 -14.25 -11.90
CA LYS A 159 12.90 -14.99 -10.95
C LYS A 159 11.41 -14.67 -11.15
N TYR A 160 11.08 -13.44 -11.52
CA TYR A 160 9.71 -12.96 -11.69
C TYR A 160 9.53 -12.31 -13.07
N PRO A 161 9.42 -13.12 -14.15
CA PRO A 161 9.40 -12.61 -15.53
C PRO A 161 8.15 -11.78 -15.87
N ASN A 162 7.09 -11.91 -15.07
CA ASN A 162 5.79 -11.27 -15.30
C ASN A 162 5.66 -9.87 -14.66
N ILE A 163 6.73 -9.31 -14.07
CA ILE A 163 6.72 -7.96 -13.46
C ILE A 163 6.45 -6.85 -14.51
N GLY A 164 6.69 -7.13 -15.79
CA GLY A 164 6.51 -6.17 -16.87
C GLY A 164 7.58 -5.08 -16.87
N ILE A 165 7.18 -3.85 -17.18
CA ILE A 165 8.07 -2.68 -17.37
C ILE A 165 8.34 -1.89 -16.09
N LEU A 166 7.90 -2.38 -14.93
CA LEU A 166 8.00 -1.68 -13.64
C LEU A 166 9.27 -2.11 -12.91
N LEU A 167 10.01 -1.18 -12.30
CA LEU A 167 11.20 -1.49 -11.49
C LEU A 167 10.80 -1.87 -10.06
N PRO A 168 10.92 -3.14 -9.64
CA PRO A 168 10.53 -3.54 -8.30
C PRO A 168 11.58 -3.10 -7.27
N ALA A 169 11.16 -2.37 -6.23
CA ALA A 169 12.00 -2.08 -5.08
C ALA A 169 12.07 -3.32 -4.17
N MET A 170 13.11 -4.15 -4.37
CA MET A 170 13.28 -5.42 -3.65
C MET A 170 14.43 -5.36 -2.64
N GLY A 171 14.07 -5.35 -1.36
CA GLY A 171 15.01 -5.48 -0.25
C GLY A 171 15.91 -4.25 -0.05
N TYR A 172 16.17 -3.95 1.23
CA TYR A 172 16.89 -2.74 1.64
C TYR A 172 18.27 -3.05 2.23
N GLY A 173 18.85 -4.20 1.89
CA GLY A 173 20.24 -4.50 2.22
C GLY A 173 21.18 -3.52 1.50
N ALA A 174 22.33 -3.21 2.10
CA ALA A 174 23.27 -2.23 1.53
C ALA A 174 23.68 -2.53 0.07
N GLN A 175 23.76 -3.81 -0.31
CA GLN A 175 24.03 -4.21 -1.69
C GLN A 175 22.83 -4.01 -2.62
N GLN A 176 21.62 -4.33 -2.16
CA GLN A 176 20.39 -4.16 -2.95
C GLN A 176 20.10 -2.68 -3.21
N ILE A 177 20.33 -1.81 -2.21
CA ILE A 177 20.24 -0.35 -2.35
C ILE A 177 21.20 0.14 -3.44
N LYS A 178 22.46 -0.34 -3.44
CA LYS A 178 23.43 0.03 -4.47
C LYS A 178 23.04 -0.45 -5.86
N ASP A 179 22.55 -1.68 -5.98
CA ASP A 179 22.14 -2.25 -7.26
C ASP A 179 20.87 -1.55 -7.82
N LEU A 180 19.95 -1.15 -6.94
CA LEU A 180 18.77 -0.35 -7.29
C LEU A 180 19.17 1.05 -7.76
N GLU A 181 20.04 1.73 -7.01
CA GLU A 181 20.59 3.05 -7.39
C GLU A 181 21.33 2.98 -8.75
N GLU A 182 22.19 1.98 -8.93
CA GLU A 182 22.93 1.77 -10.18
C GLU A 182 21.98 1.53 -11.36
N THR A 183 20.92 0.72 -11.16
CA THR A 183 19.90 0.47 -12.19
C THR A 183 19.16 1.77 -12.55
N ILE A 184 18.60 2.49 -11.56
CA ILE A 184 17.87 3.74 -11.78
C ILE A 184 18.72 4.77 -12.53
N ASN A 185 19.99 4.89 -12.14
CA ASN A 185 20.89 5.87 -12.74
C ASN A 185 21.30 5.49 -14.18
N LYS A 186 21.25 4.21 -14.56
CA LYS A 186 21.51 3.74 -15.94
C LYS A 186 20.31 3.85 -16.88
N VAL A 187 19.08 3.76 -16.38
CA VAL A 187 17.88 3.83 -17.24
C VAL A 187 17.83 5.17 -17.95
N GLU A 188 17.70 5.14 -19.28
CA GLU A 188 17.50 6.33 -20.10
C GLU A 188 16.05 6.82 -19.99
N CYS A 189 15.82 7.77 -19.09
CA CYS A 189 14.54 8.41 -18.83
C CYS A 189 14.77 9.87 -18.42
N ASP A 190 13.74 10.71 -18.54
CA ASP A 190 13.78 12.12 -18.15
C ASP A 190 13.63 12.28 -16.62
N SER A 191 12.93 11.35 -15.97
CA SER A 191 12.64 11.40 -14.54
C SER A 191 12.25 10.05 -13.94
N VAL A 192 12.17 10.00 -12.61
CA VAL A 192 11.84 8.81 -11.82
C VAL A 192 10.60 9.04 -10.97
N VAL A 193 9.63 8.13 -11.05
CA VAL A 193 8.42 8.11 -10.23
C VAL A 193 8.58 7.04 -9.15
N ILE A 194 8.54 7.47 -7.89
CA ILE A 194 8.72 6.59 -6.73
C ILE A 194 7.34 6.27 -6.14
N GLY A 195 6.81 5.08 -6.45
CA GLY A 195 5.53 4.54 -5.96
C GLY A 195 5.65 3.63 -4.73
N THR A 196 6.76 3.69 -4.00
CA THR A 196 7.00 2.82 -2.82
C THR A 196 6.47 3.44 -1.52
N PRO A 197 6.04 2.62 -0.54
CA PRO A 197 5.65 3.11 0.79
C PRO A 197 6.78 3.89 1.48
N ILE A 198 8.02 3.40 1.40
CA ILE A 198 9.21 4.12 1.84
C ILE A 198 9.58 5.24 0.87
N ASP A 199 10.05 6.36 1.41
CA ASP A 199 10.67 7.41 0.61
C ASP A 199 12.08 7.01 0.16
N LEU A 200 12.19 6.42 -1.04
CA LEU A 200 13.47 6.01 -1.62
C LEU A 200 14.43 7.19 -1.84
N GLY A 201 13.93 8.42 -2.00
CA GLY A 201 14.74 9.61 -2.18
C GLY A 201 15.63 9.93 -0.97
N ARG A 202 15.31 9.37 0.21
CA ARG A 202 16.13 9.51 1.43
C ARG A 202 17.31 8.55 1.50
N ILE A 203 17.26 7.45 0.74
CA ILE A 203 18.25 6.37 0.83
C ILE A 203 19.04 6.16 -0.48
N LEU A 204 18.49 6.59 -1.62
CA LEU A 204 19.13 6.50 -2.93
C LEU A 204 19.63 7.85 -3.40
N LYS A 205 20.78 7.85 -4.08
CA LYS A 205 21.31 9.00 -4.83
C LYS A 205 20.87 8.88 -6.28
N ILE A 206 19.66 9.36 -6.54
CA ILE A 206 19.09 9.41 -7.89
C ILE A 206 19.64 10.65 -8.62
N ASN A 207 20.28 10.44 -9.77
CA ASN A 207 20.91 11.51 -10.56
C ASN A 207 19.95 12.21 -11.55
N LYS A 208 18.66 11.94 -11.44
CA LYS A 208 17.57 12.46 -12.27
C LYS A 208 16.53 13.16 -11.41
N PRO A 209 15.73 14.09 -11.96
CA PRO A 209 14.52 14.56 -11.29
C PRO A 209 13.66 13.38 -10.85
N SER A 210 13.15 13.42 -9.63
CA SER A 210 12.27 12.38 -9.11
C SER A 210 11.12 12.98 -8.33
N THR A 211 9.99 12.28 -8.33
CA THR A 211 8.82 12.62 -7.52
C THR A 211 8.33 11.38 -6.80
N ARG A 212 7.77 11.59 -5.61
CA ARG A 212 7.10 10.54 -4.87
C ARG A 212 5.61 10.55 -5.18
N VAL A 213 5.05 9.35 -5.19
CA VAL A 213 3.62 9.10 -5.29
C VAL A 213 3.19 8.39 -4.02
N ARG A 214 2.14 8.90 -3.38
CA ARG A 214 1.59 8.35 -2.14
C ARG A 214 0.08 8.28 -2.21
N TYR A 215 -0.47 7.26 -1.58
CA TYR A 215 -1.89 7.23 -1.24
C TYR A 215 -2.09 7.91 0.11
N GLU A 216 -3.16 8.69 0.24
CA GLU A 216 -3.66 9.09 1.55
C GLU A 216 -5.09 8.58 1.71
N LEU A 217 -5.43 8.14 2.92
CA LEU A 217 -6.79 7.76 3.24
C LEU A 217 -7.66 9.03 3.27
N GLN A 218 -8.76 9.03 2.53
CA GLN A 218 -9.77 10.08 2.57
C GLN A 218 -11.10 9.49 2.99
N GLU A 219 -11.48 9.71 4.23
CA GLU A 219 -12.76 9.24 4.79
C GLU A 219 -13.92 10.10 4.27
N ILE A 220 -15.06 9.45 4.02
CA ILE A 220 -16.24 10.05 3.41
C ILE A 220 -17.41 9.91 4.38
N GLY A 221 -18.09 11.02 4.65
CA GLY A 221 -19.25 11.07 5.53
C GLY A 221 -18.90 11.41 6.97
N GLN A 222 -19.76 11.00 7.91
CA GLN A 222 -19.63 11.35 9.33
C GLN A 222 -18.90 10.29 10.15
N ASN A 223 -18.93 9.02 9.71
CA ASN A 223 -18.18 7.96 10.36
C ASN A 223 -16.72 8.07 9.92
N THR A 224 -15.84 8.34 10.88
CA THR A 224 -14.39 8.40 10.69
C THR A 224 -13.67 7.63 11.79
N ILE A 225 -12.42 7.27 11.56
CA ILE A 225 -11.50 6.71 12.55
C ILE A 225 -11.48 7.61 13.78
N GLU A 226 -11.40 8.93 13.60
CA GLU A 226 -11.44 9.88 14.71
C GLU A 226 -12.72 9.76 15.54
N THR A 227 -13.89 9.68 14.91
CA THR A 227 -15.16 9.51 15.64
C THR A 227 -15.23 8.19 16.39
N VAL A 228 -14.77 7.08 15.79
CA VAL A 228 -14.75 5.76 16.42
C VAL A 228 -13.80 5.76 17.63
N LEU A 229 -12.62 6.38 17.49
CA LEU A 229 -11.66 6.50 18.58
C LEU A 229 -12.19 7.35 19.74
N LYS A 230 -12.91 8.44 19.45
CA LYS A 230 -13.58 9.27 20.48
C LYS A 230 -14.68 8.51 21.20
N ASP A 231 -15.52 7.78 20.47
CA ASP A 231 -16.59 6.98 21.05
C ASP A 231 -16.05 5.85 21.95
N LYS A 232 -14.84 5.38 21.65
CA LYS A 232 -14.08 4.42 22.46
C LYS A 232 -13.30 5.05 23.63
N GLY A 233 -13.26 6.38 23.72
CA GLY A 233 -12.53 7.10 24.76
C GLY A 233 -10.99 7.05 24.62
N ILE A 234 -10.48 6.80 23.41
CA ILE A 234 -9.05 6.72 23.11
C ILE A 234 -8.49 8.11 22.71
N LEU A 235 -9.30 8.91 22.01
CA LEU A 235 -9.06 10.33 21.70
C LEU A 235 -10.04 11.22 22.46
#